data_AF-A0A4Y2M7L6-F1
#
_entry.id   AF-A0A4Y2M7L6-F1
#
_cell.length_a   1.000
_cell.length_b   1.000
_cell.length_c   1.000
_cell.angle_alpha   90.00
_cell.angle_beta   90.00
_cell.angle_gamma   90.00
#
_symmetry.space_group_name_H-M   'P 1'
#
loop_
_entity.id
_entity.type
_entity.pdbx_description
1 polymer ?
#
loop_
_entity_poly.entity_id
_entity_poly.type
_entity_poly.pdbx_seq_one_letter_code
_entity_poly.pdbx_strand_id
1 'polypeptide(L)'
;MKIILCIASLLNLFILHGICNVSQSFQEEDMITCHYHFVCDLNETRKLHEIERECSEQVKEFFSESLMEAFGTEDGYSSEKFEFYRETVCKKTDLERKNVFNELVVAGSEKCMIVCMDRSSELCKEIDYLLKKFADYAKEITESEECRKNEEMIKKSGGETIFG
;
A
#
# COMPACT_ATOMS: atom_id res chain seq x y z
N MET A 1 -2.81 8.50 -19.07
CA MET A 1 -2.31 9.85 -18.73
C MET A 1 -3.24 10.70 -17.84
N LYS A 2 -4.54 10.38 -17.64
CA LYS A 2 -5.40 11.18 -16.73
C LYS A 2 -5.40 10.73 -15.26
N ILE A 3 -5.05 9.48 -14.97
CA ILE A 3 -5.10 8.91 -13.60
C ILE A 3 -3.86 9.29 -12.75
N ILE A 4 -2.67 9.35 -13.36
CA ILE A 4 -1.40 9.75 -12.70
C ILE A 4 -1.48 11.21 -12.19
N LEU A 5 -2.21 12.06 -12.91
CA LEU A 5 -2.48 13.44 -12.49
C LEU A 5 -3.39 13.51 -11.26
N CYS A 6 -4.27 12.53 -11.01
CA CYS A 6 -5.09 12.50 -9.80
C CYS A 6 -4.29 12.08 -8.57
N ILE A 7 -3.46 11.04 -8.66
CA ILE A 7 -2.66 10.55 -7.51
C ILE A 7 -1.59 11.56 -7.10
N ALA A 8 -0.89 12.17 -8.08
CA ALA A 8 0.05 13.24 -7.79
C ALA A 8 -0.66 14.49 -7.23
N SER A 9 -1.89 14.79 -7.64
CA SER A 9 -2.68 15.90 -7.08
C SER A 9 -3.18 15.61 -5.66
N LEU A 10 -3.55 14.36 -5.37
CA LEU A 10 -3.94 13.88 -4.04
C LEU A 10 -2.76 13.88 -3.07
N LEU A 11 -1.60 13.36 -3.48
CA LEU A 11 -0.35 13.45 -2.71
C LEU A 11 0.08 14.90 -2.50
N ASN A 12 -0.01 15.74 -3.53
CA ASN A 12 0.25 17.18 -3.38
C ASN A 12 -0.77 17.84 -2.44
N LEU A 13 -2.04 17.43 -2.43
CA LEU A 13 -3.05 17.89 -1.46
C LEU A 13 -2.69 17.44 -0.04
N PHE A 14 -2.26 16.19 0.17
CA PHE A 14 -1.82 15.69 1.48
C PHE A 14 -0.56 16.42 1.99
N ILE A 15 0.36 16.77 1.09
CA ILE A 15 1.57 17.56 1.38
C ILE A 15 1.22 19.03 1.65
N LEU A 16 0.41 19.69 0.79
CA LEU A 16 -0.05 21.09 0.93
C LEU A 16 -0.89 21.30 2.18
N HIS A 17 -1.69 20.30 2.55
CA HIS A 17 -2.47 20.32 3.76
C HIS A 17 -1.69 19.80 4.97
N GLY A 18 -0.48 19.28 4.85
CA GLY A 18 0.31 18.79 6.00
C GLY A 18 -0.37 17.62 6.74
N ILE A 19 -1.20 16.85 6.04
CA ILE A 19 -1.87 15.64 6.55
C ILE A 19 -0.88 14.47 6.60
N CYS A 20 0.12 14.46 5.72
CA CYS A 20 1.26 13.55 5.79
C CYS A 20 2.53 14.38 5.71
N ASN A 21 3.22 14.55 6.84
CA ASN A 21 4.59 15.09 6.86
C ASN A 21 5.61 14.06 6.36
N VAL A 22 5.23 13.24 5.37
CA VAL A 22 6.05 12.18 4.79
C VAL A 22 6.79 12.80 3.61
N SER A 23 7.98 13.31 3.87
CA SER A 23 8.84 13.96 2.86
C SER A 23 9.59 12.95 1.96
N GLN A 24 9.03 11.77 1.74
CA GLN A 24 9.71 10.67 1.05
C GLN A 24 9.07 10.41 -0.32
N SER A 25 9.86 10.60 -1.37
CA SER A 25 9.48 10.22 -2.74
C SER A 25 10.04 8.83 -3.06
N PHE A 26 9.16 7.87 -3.29
CA PHE A 26 9.53 6.54 -3.79
C PHE A 26 9.23 6.46 -5.29
N GLN A 27 9.99 5.65 -6.04
CA GLN A 27 9.50 5.22 -7.34
C GLN A 27 8.34 4.26 -7.11
N GLU A 28 7.16 4.62 -7.61
CA GLU A 28 5.90 3.89 -7.38
C GLU A 28 6.04 2.41 -7.76
N GLU A 29 6.70 2.12 -8.89
CA GLU A 29 6.87 0.76 -9.38
C GLU A 29 7.81 -0.09 -8.52
N ASP A 30 8.90 0.50 -8.01
CA ASP A 30 9.85 -0.19 -7.12
C ASP A 30 9.16 -0.53 -5.78
N MET A 31 8.39 0.41 -5.23
CA MET A 31 7.64 0.20 -3.99
C MET A 31 6.57 -0.90 -4.14
N ILE A 32 5.78 -0.87 -5.20
CA ILE A 32 4.74 -1.89 -5.46
C ILE A 32 5.39 -3.27 -5.64
N THR A 33 6.43 -3.34 -6.47
CA THR A 33 7.16 -4.59 -6.74
C THR A 33 7.74 -5.17 -5.46
N CYS A 34 8.43 -4.35 -4.67
CA CYS A 34 9.07 -4.82 -3.45
C CYS A 34 8.08 -5.17 -2.35
N HIS A 35 6.97 -4.43 -2.24
CA HIS A 35 5.89 -4.81 -1.33
C HIS A 35 5.35 -6.21 -1.64
N TYR A 36 5.06 -6.51 -2.91
CA TYR A 36 4.56 -7.83 -3.29
C TYR A 36 5.62 -8.93 -3.20
N HIS A 37 6.89 -8.62 -3.46
CA HIS A 37 7.98 -9.58 -3.22
C HIS A 37 8.05 -10.00 -1.75
N PHE A 38 8.00 -9.04 -0.82
CA PHE A 38 8.00 -9.33 0.61
C PHE A 38 6.75 -10.10 1.04
N VAL A 39 5.56 -9.66 0.62
CA VAL A 39 4.29 -10.26 1.04
C VAL A 39 4.06 -11.64 0.42
N CYS A 40 4.44 -11.85 -0.84
CA CYS A 40 4.10 -13.06 -1.58
C CYS A 40 5.25 -14.06 -1.73
N ASP A 41 6.46 -13.58 -2.05
CA ASP A 41 7.57 -14.48 -2.34
C ASP A 41 8.32 -14.86 -1.05
N LEU A 42 8.49 -13.89 -0.15
CA LEU A 42 9.17 -14.09 1.15
C LEU A 42 8.20 -14.42 2.29
N ASN A 43 6.89 -14.19 2.10
CA ASN A 43 5.86 -14.33 3.13
C ASN A 43 6.19 -13.53 4.42
N GLU A 44 6.84 -12.38 4.28
CA GLU A 44 7.26 -11.50 5.36
C GLU A 44 6.13 -10.54 5.75
N THR A 45 5.22 -11.01 6.59
CA THR A 45 4.00 -10.27 7.00
C THR A 45 4.07 -9.68 8.40
N ARG A 46 5.12 -10.01 9.16
CA ARG A 46 5.24 -9.70 10.60
C ARG A 46 5.03 -8.22 10.92
N LYS A 47 5.67 -7.32 10.16
CA LYS A 47 5.56 -5.86 10.39
C LYS A 47 4.17 -5.32 10.12
N LEU A 48 3.49 -5.88 9.12
CA LEU A 48 2.13 -5.50 8.79
C LEU A 48 1.15 -5.95 9.89
N HIS A 49 1.36 -7.13 10.47
CA HIS A 49 0.62 -7.56 11.67
C HIS A 49 0.95 -6.76 12.93
N GLU A 50 2.18 -6.26 13.08
CA GLU A 50 2.53 -5.34 14.17
C GLU A 50 1.76 -4.02 14.04
N ILE A 51 1.75 -3.43 12.84
CA ILE A 51 0.97 -2.22 12.54
C ILE A 51 -0.52 -2.48 12.78
N GLU A 52 -1.08 -3.59 12.27
CA GLU A 52 -2.49 -3.95 12.45
C GLU A 52 -2.88 -4.10 13.93
N ARG A 53 -1.99 -4.67 14.76
CA ARG A 53 -2.25 -4.84 16.21
C ARG A 53 -2.23 -3.52 16.98
N GLU A 54 -1.48 -2.52 16.53
CA GLU A 54 -1.45 -1.19 17.13
C GLU A 54 -2.73 -0.38 16.83
N CYS A 55 -3.47 -0.72 15.77
CA CYS A 55 -4.69 -0.02 15.36
C CYS A 55 -5.86 -0.24 16.34
N SER A 56 -6.64 0.81 16.55
CA SER A 56 -7.99 0.73 17.10
C SER A 56 -8.92 -0.07 16.17
N GLU A 57 -10.00 -0.61 16.72
CA GLU A 57 -11.00 -1.32 15.92
C GLU A 57 -11.60 -0.44 14.83
N GLN A 58 -11.77 0.86 15.09
CA GLN A 58 -12.28 1.82 14.12
C GLN A 58 -11.34 1.99 12.92
N VAL A 59 -10.02 2.02 13.15
CA VAL A 59 -9.05 2.06 12.05
C VAL A 59 -8.93 0.72 11.33
N LYS A 60 -9.03 -0.40 12.06
CA LYS A 60 -9.10 -1.72 11.41
C LYS A 60 -10.33 -1.85 10.51
N GLU A 61 -11.46 -1.29 10.91
CA GLU A 61 -12.68 -1.23 10.10
C GLU A 61 -12.46 -0.36 8.87
N PHE A 62 -11.89 0.84 9.05
CA PHE A 62 -11.49 1.73 7.95
C PHE A 62 -10.67 1.01 6.87
N PHE A 63 -9.58 0.34 7.26
CA PHE A 63 -8.73 -0.39 6.30
C PHE A 63 -9.47 -1.58 5.67
N SER A 64 -10.32 -2.25 6.44
CA SER A 64 -11.12 -3.37 5.94
C SER A 64 -12.08 -2.94 4.85
N GLU A 65 -12.77 -1.82 5.03
CA GLU A 65 -13.71 -1.34 4.03
C GLU A 65 -12.97 -0.88 2.77
N SER A 66 -11.81 -0.22 2.90
CA SER A 66 -10.97 0.12 1.74
C SER A 66 -10.51 -1.14 0.99
N LEU A 67 -10.20 -2.20 1.74
CA LEU A 67 -9.82 -3.51 1.18
C LEU A 67 -10.97 -4.14 0.40
N MET A 68 -12.16 -4.18 1.00
CA MET A 68 -13.36 -4.73 0.38
C MET A 68 -13.76 -3.96 -0.88
N GLU A 69 -13.66 -2.63 -0.84
CA GLU A 69 -13.93 -1.75 -1.98
C GLU A 69 -12.97 -2.02 -3.14
N ALA A 70 -11.66 -2.10 -2.86
CA ALA A 70 -10.65 -2.40 -3.87
C ALA A 70 -10.70 -3.85 -4.41
N PHE A 71 -11.36 -4.77 -3.70
CA PHE A 71 -11.60 -6.12 -4.21
C PHE A 71 -13.01 -6.33 -4.78
N GLY A 72 -13.90 -5.34 -4.64
CA GLY A 72 -15.29 -5.45 -5.07
C GLY A 72 -16.09 -6.53 -4.33
N THR A 73 -15.82 -6.75 -3.03
CA THR A 73 -16.47 -7.79 -2.22
C THR A 73 -17.40 -7.17 -1.17
N GLU A 74 -18.68 -7.56 -1.13
CA GLU A 74 -19.70 -6.92 -0.27
C GLU A 74 -20.01 -7.66 1.05
N ASP A 75 -19.66 -8.94 1.24
CA ASP A 75 -20.05 -9.70 2.44
C ASP A 75 -19.02 -10.76 2.87
N GLY A 76 -18.86 -10.92 4.20
CA GLY A 76 -18.44 -12.19 4.81
C GLY A 76 -16.99 -12.31 5.27
N TYR A 77 -16.52 -11.39 6.12
CA TYR A 77 -15.09 -11.36 6.46
C TYR A 77 -14.76 -11.53 7.94
N SER A 78 -14.14 -12.65 8.26
CA SER A 78 -13.71 -13.01 9.62
C SER A 78 -12.26 -12.61 9.88
N SER A 79 -12.04 -11.94 11.01
CA SER A 79 -10.86 -11.74 11.89
C SER A 79 -9.41 -11.72 11.38
N GLU A 80 -9.05 -12.16 10.17
CA GLU A 80 -7.67 -12.16 9.67
C GLU A 80 -7.59 -11.41 8.31
N LYS A 81 -7.83 -10.10 8.37
CA LYS A 81 -7.89 -9.18 7.22
C LYS A 81 -6.62 -9.22 6.38
N PHE A 82 -5.47 -9.28 7.06
CA PHE A 82 -4.18 -9.31 6.40
C PHE A 82 -3.91 -10.65 5.69
N GLU A 83 -4.33 -11.77 6.27
CA GLU A 83 -4.13 -13.09 5.67
C GLU A 83 -4.92 -13.24 4.38
N PHE A 84 -6.18 -12.79 4.35
CA PHE A 84 -6.93 -12.75 3.10
C PHE A 84 -6.28 -11.84 2.07
N TYR A 85 -5.83 -10.63 2.48
CA TYR A 85 -5.16 -9.72 1.56
C TYR A 85 -4.00 -10.44 0.87
N ARG A 86 -3.11 -11.06 1.65
CA ARG A 86 -1.99 -11.86 1.14
C ARG A 86 -2.48 -12.97 0.21
N GLU A 87 -3.37 -13.84 0.67
CA GLU A 87 -3.85 -14.97 -0.13
C GLU A 87 -4.49 -14.56 -1.45
N THR A 88 -5.14 -13.40 -1.48
CA THR A 88 -5.81 -12.86 -2.66
C THR A 88 -4.82 -12.22 -3.63
N VAL A 89 -3.93 -11.35 -3.15
CA VAL A 89 -2.97 -10.66 -4.03
C VAL A 89 -1.89 -11.60 -4.55
N CYS A 90 -1.49 -12.60 -3.77
CA CYS A 90 -0.41 -13.50 -4.19
C CYS A 90 -0.84 -14.47 -5.29
N LYS A 91 -2.14 -14.71 -5.48
CA LYS A 91 -2.70 -15.49 -6.61
C LYS A 91 -2.86 -14.69 -7.90
N LYS A 92 -2.73 -13.36 -7.84
CA LYS A 92 -2.92 -12.46 -8.98
C LYS A 92 -1.63 -12.29 -9.78
N THR A 93 -1.76 -11.97 -11.07
CA THR A 93 -0.65 -11.55 -11.93
C THR A 93 -0.11 -10.18 -11.50
N ASP A 94 1.10 -9.81 -11.91
CA ASP A 94 1.71 -8.52 -11.54
C ASP A 94 0.88 -7.32 -12.01
N LEU A 95 0.25 -7.40 -13.18
CA LEU A 95 -0.66 -6.37 -13.68
C LEU A 95 -1.89 -6.23 -12.78
N GLU A 96 -2.50 -7.34 -12.38
CA GLU A 96 -3.65 -7.34 -11.47
C GLU A 96 -3.27 -6.86 -10.07
N ARG A 97 -2.09 -7.23 -9.57
CA ARG A 97 -1.53 -6.74 -8.30
C ARG A 97 -1.36 -5.23 -8.33
N LYS A 98 -0.78 -4.67 -9.40
CA LYS A 98 -0.66 -3.21 -9.58
C LYS A 98 -2.03 -2.51 -9.62
N ASN A 99 -3.02 -3.11 -10.28
CA ASN A 99 -4.37 -2.54 -10.31
C ASN A 99 -5.01 -2.54 -8.91
N VAL A 100 -4.95 -3.66 -8.19
CA VAL A 100 -5.44 -3.75 -6.81
C VAL A 100 -4.74 -2.75 -5.90
N PHE A 101 -3.42 -2.61 -6.01
CA PHE A 101 -2.67 -1.62 -5.23
C PHE A 101 -3.19 -0.20 -5.47
N ASN A 102 -3.40 0.16 -6.73
CA ASN A 102 -3.91 1.48 -7.10
C ASN A 102 -5.34 1.70 -6.59
N GLU A 103 -6.20 0.70 -6.69
CA GLU A 103 -7.57 0.78 -6.17
C GLU A 103 -7.58 0.93 -4.64
N LEU A 104 -6.71 0.21 -3.93
CA LEU A 104 -6.52 0.37 -2.48
C LEU A 104 -6.06 1.77 -2.10
N VAL A 105 -5.08 2.32 -2.82
CA VAL A 105 -4.59 3.68 -2.58
C VAL A 105 -5.69 4.70 -2.84
N VAL A 106 -6.46 4.56 -3.92
CA VAL A 106 -7.60 5.45 -4.22
C VAL A 106 -8.65 5.37 -3.12
N ALA A 107 -9.20 4.19 -2.85
CA ALA A 107 -10.25 3.98 -1.85
C ALA A 107 -9.80 4.44 -0.45
N GLY A 108 -8.58 4.09 -0.03
CA GLY A 108 -8.00 4.52 1.23
C GLY A 108 -7.82 6.04 1.30
N SER A 109 -7.31 6.66 0.23
CA SER A 109 -7.06 8.10 0.19
C SER A 109 -8.34 8.93 0.23
N GLU A 110 -9.41 8.49 -0.45
CA GLU A 110 -10.71 9.16 -0.44
C GLU A 110 -11.34 9.14 0.95
N LYS A 111 -11.31 7.98 1.62
CA LYS A 111 -11.81 7.86 2.99
C LYS A 111 -10.95 8.66 3.98
N CYS A 112 -9.62 8.65 3.82
CA CYS A 112 -8.72 9.48 4.61
C CYS A 112 -9.07 10.96 4.50
N MET A 113 -9.37 11.46 3.29
CA MET A 113 -9.77 12.85 3.10
C MET A 113 -11.05 13.19 3.87
N ILE A 114 -12.06 12.31 3.85
CA ILE A 114 -13.32 12.51 4.57
C ILE A 114 -13.08 12.54 6.08
N VAL A 115 -12.35 11.55 6.61
CA VAL A 115 -12.05 11.46 8.04
C VAL A 115 -11.21 12.64 8.53
N CYS A 116 -10.21 13.04 7.74
CA CYS A 116 -9.29 14.11 8.09
C CYS A 116 -9.76 15.52 7.68
N MET A 117 -11.04 15.68 7.28
CA MET A 117 -11.65 17.01 7.21
C MET A 117 -11.61 17.70 8.58
N ASP A 118 -11.80 16.95 9.66
CA ASP A 118 -11.53 17.39 11.02
C ASP A 118 -10.21 16.79 11.53
N ARG A 119 -9.15 17.59 11.47
CA ARG A 119 -7.82 17.19 11.97
C ARG A 119 -7.71 17.10 13.48
N SER A 120 -8.66 17.68 14.21
CA SER A 120 -8.68 17.58 15.65
C SER A 120 -9.25 16.25 16.13
N SER A 121 -9.94 15.52 15.25
CA SER A 121 -10.49 14.20 15.53
C SER A 121 -9.39 13.19 15.87
N GLU A 122 -9.66 12.34 16.86
CA GLU A 122 -8.74 11.28 17.27
C GLU A 122 -8.50 10.27 16.14
N LEU A 123 -9.53 9.97 15.35
CA LEU A 123 -9.42 9.07 14.21
C LEU A 123 -8.45 9.60 13.14
N CYS A 124 -8.50 10.89 12.81
CA CYS A 124 -7.54 11.46 11.87
C CYS A 124 -6.11 11.43 12.40
N LYS A 125 -5.89 11.69 13.69
CA LYS A 125 -4.55 11.61 14.31
C LYS A 125 -4.00 10.19 14.29
N GLU A 126 -4.85 9.21 14.56
CA GLU A 126 -4.47 7.79 14.52
C GLU A 126 -4.11 7.36 13.09
N ILE A 127 -4.90 7.76 12.09
CA ILE A 127 -4.59 7.53 10.68
C ILE A 127 -3.25 8.18 10.28
N ASP A 128 -3.00 9.45 10.65
CA ASP A 128 -1.72 10.12 10.37
C ASP A 128 -0.52 9.39 11.02
N TYR A 129 -0.67 8.94 12.26
CA TYR A 129 0.35 8.12 12.94
C TYR A 129 0.64 6.82 12.16
N LEU A 130 -0.41 6.14 11.68
CA LEU A 130 -0.26 4.89 10.95
C LEU A 130 0.31 5.10 9.55
N LEU A 131 -0.05 6.17 8.86
CA LEU A 131 0.53 6.53 7.56
C LEU A 131 2.04 6.75 7.67
N LYS A 132 2.53 7.31 8.78
CA LYS A 132 3.97 7.41 9.05
C LYS A 132 4.63 6.04 9.22
N LYS A 133 3.98 5.11 9.93
CA LYS A 133 4.47 3.73 10.09
C LYS A 133 4.52 2.98 8.76
N PHE A 134 3.49 3.14 7.93
CA PHE A 134 3.49 2.56 6.58
C PHE A 134 4.57 3.18 5.69
N ALA A 135 4.85 4.48 5.83
CA ALA A 135 5.96 5.12 5.13
C ALA A 135 7.31 4.57 5.58
N ASP A 136 7.52 4.38 6.89
CA ASP A 136 8.74 3.77 7.43
C ASP A 136 8.91 2.32 6.94
N TYR A 137 7.81 1.54 6.92
CA TYR A 137 7.78 0.19 6.34
C TYR A 137 8.16 0.21 4.85
N ALA A 138 7.51 1.07 4.05
CA ALA A 138 7.77 1.21 2.62
C ALA A 138 9.23 1.58 2.35
N LYS A 139 9.79 2.49 3.15
CA LYS A 139 11.21 2.85 3.09
C LYS A 139 12.11 1.64 3.36
N GLU A 140 11.85 0.92 4.44
CA GLU A 140 12.69 -0.22 4.81
C GLU A 140 12.71 -1.30 3.74
N ILE A 141 11.55 -1.67 3.18
CA ILE A 141 11.49 -2.69 2.14
C ILE A 141 12.16 -2.21 0.85
N THR A 142 11.98 -0.94 0.46
CA THR A 142 12.57 -0.39 -0.77
C THR A 142 14.08 -0.21 -0.69
N GLU A 143 14.60 0.14 0.49
CA GLU A 143 16.05 0.25 0.74
C GLU A 143 16.71 -1.11 1.04
N SER A 144 15.92 -2.18 1.20
CA SER A 144 16.45 -3.50 1.51
C SER A 144 17.27 -4.09 0.36
N GLU A 145 18.32 -4.84 0.71
CA GLU A 145 19.11 -5.58 -0.28
C GLU A 145 18.27 -6.61 -1.02
N GLU A 146 17.23 -7.14 -0.38
CA GLU A 146 16.34 -8.13 -0.98
C GLU A 146 15.49 -7.54 -2.11
N CYS A 147 14.95 -6.34 -1.91
CA CYS A 147 14.27 -5.57 -2.96
C CYS A 147 15.21 -5.27 -4.13
N ARG A 148 16.45 -4.83 -3.85
CA ARG A 148 17.46 -4.56 -4.89
C ARG A 148 17.80 -5.78 -5.73
N LYS A 149 17.97 -6.96 -5.10
CA LYS A 149 18.18 -8.22 -5.84
C LYS A 149 16.98 -8.56 -6.72
N ASN A 150 15.76 -8.40 -6.21
CA ASN A 150 14.55 -8.68 -6.97
C ASN A 150 14.46 -7.80 -8.23
N GLU A 151 14.73 -6.49 -8.09
CA GLU A 151 14.80 -5.60 -9.25
C GLU A 151 15.86 -6.03 -10.28
N GLU A 152 17.04 -6.43 -9.82
CA GLU A 152 18.10 -6.91 -10.72
C GLU A 152 17.69 -8.19 -11.46
N MET A 153 16.97 -9.10 -10.81
CA MET A 153 16.46 -10.32 -11.45
C MET A 153 15.39 -10.00 -12.51
N ILE A 154 14.45 -9.12 -12.20
CA ILE A 154 13.39 -8.70 -13.13
C ILE A 154 13.99 -7.94 -14.33
N LYS A 155 14.95 -7.05 -14.09
CA LYS A 155 15.66 -6.33 -15.16
C LYS A 155 16.47 -7.27 -16.06
N LYS A 156 17.03 -8.36 -15.52
CA LYS A 156 17.77 -9.38 -16.30
C LYS A 156 16.85 -10.28 -17.12
N SER A 157 15.69 -10.68 -16.58
CA SER A 157 14.74 -11.55 -17.31
C SER A 157 14.04 -10.83 -18.47
N GLY A 158 13.93 -9.49 -18.42
CA GLY A 158 13.49 -8.67 -19.56
C GLY A 158 14.52 -8.49 -20.69
N GLY A 159 15.74 -9.03 -20.53
CA GLY A 159 16.88 -8.83 -21.44
C GLY A 159 17.14 -9.93 -22.48
N GLU A 160 16.38 -11.03 -22.49
CA GLU A 160 16.54 -12.07 -23.53
C GLU A 160 15.67 -11.76 -24.76
N THR A 161 16.13 -10.79 -25.56
CA THR A 161 15.78 -10.73 -26.99
C THR A 161 17.01 -10.98 -27.84
N ILE A 162 17.14 -12.24 -28.26
CA ILE A 162 17.58 -12.74 -29.58
C ILE A 162 18.63 -11.87 -30.30
N PHE A 163 19.90 -12.26 -30.21
CA PHE A 163 20.81 -12.28 -31.36
C PHE A 163 21.81 -13.44 -31.18
N GLY A 164 21.45 -14.58 -31.76
CA GLY A 164 22.35 -15.64 -32.20
C GLY A 164 22.15 -15.84 -33.69
#